data_AF-A0A554WZI2-F1
#
_entry.id   AF-A0A554WZI2-F1
#
_cell.length_a   1.000
_cell.length_b   1.000
_cell.length_c   1.000
_cell.angle_alpha   90.00
_cell.angle_beta   90.00
_cell.angle_gamma   90.00
#
_symmetry.space_group_name_H-M   'P 1'
#
loop_
_entity.id
_entity.type
_entity.pdbx_description
1 polymer ?
#
loop_
_entity_poly.entity_id
_entity_poly.type
_entity_poly.pdbx_seq_one_letter_code
_entity_poly.pdbx_strand_id
1 'polypeptide(L)'
;MLGWWIVVSEGQPDGVMIDKANTLASWEAGLSGLRWLNDLVAAGKARKLRSDGYPNRYEARAADVWPLLDEVTGRIDSSHIQIDRQRLAACPPDLVLTIDAWDQS
;
A
#
# COMPACT_ATOMS: atom_id res chain seq x y z
N MET A 1 -17.27 -8.48 2.80
CA MET A 1 -17.31 -7.14 2.17
C MET A 1 -16.49 -7.24 0.89
N LEU A 2 -16.97 -6.78 -0.27
CA LEU A 2 -16.22 -6.98 -1.51
C LEU A 2 -15.19 -5.87 -1.70
N GLY A 3 -13.95 -6.09 -1.30
CA GLY A 3 -12.93 -5.06 -1.30
C GLY A 3 -11.57 -5.48 -0.75
N TRP A 4 -10.69 -4.50 -0.65
CA TRP A 4 -9.32 -4.63 -0.21
C TRP A 4 -9.06 -3.70 0.96
N TRP A 5 -8.51 -4.22 2.04
CA TRP A 5 -7.86 -3.41 3.06
C TRP A 5 -6.38 -3.29 2.72
N ILE A 6 -5.93 -2.08 2.39
CA ILE A 6 -4.56 -1.80 1.95
C ILE A 6 -3.81 -1.12 3.09
N VAL A 7 -2.60 -1.61 3.37
CA VAL A 7 -1.69 -1.07 4.38
C VAL A 7 -0.32 -0.83 3.74
N VAL A 8 0.24 0.36 3.95
CA VAL A 8 1.57 0.76 3.50
C VAL A 8 2.44 1.01 4.73
N SER A 9 3.64 0.45 4.74
CA SER A 9 4.62 0.63 5.81
C SER A 9 6.02 0.86 5.30
N GLU A 10 6.88 1.36 6.19
CA GLU A 10 8.34 1.35 5.99
C GLU A 10 8.83 -0.10 5.87
N GLY A 11 9.79 -0.35 4.96
CA GLY A 11 10.25 -1.67 4.53
C GLY A 11 10.25 -2.74 5.62
N GLN A 12 9.30 -3.67 5.53
CA GLN A 12 9.18 -4.84 6.39
C GLN A 12 9.71 -6.07 5.65
N PRO A 13 10.43 -6.97 6.34
CA PRO A 13 10.86 -8.22 5.74
C PRO A 13 9.66 -9.08 5.34
N ASP A 14 9.85 -9.90 4.30
CA ASP A 14 8.83 -10.85 3.86
C ASP A 14 8.47 -11.83 4.99
N GLY A 15 7.18 -12.14 5.12
CA GLY A 15 6.64 -12.98 6.20
C GLY A 15 6.39 -12.28 7.53
N VAL A 16 6.81 -11.02 7.71
CA VAL A 16 6.47 -10.22 8.91
C VAL A 16 5.25 -9.35 8.63
N MET A 17 4.23 -9.49 9.47
CA MET A 17 3.02 -8.66 9.41
C MET A 17 3.36 -7.19 9.68
N ILE A 18 2.73 -6.28 8.94
CA ILE A 18 2.90 -4.84 9.18
C ILE A 18 2.37 -4.49 10.57
N ASP A 19 3.24 -3.94 11.42
CA ASP A 19 2.83 -3.35 12.70
C ASP A 19 2.17 -1.99 12.47
N LYS A 20 1.17 -1.66 13.29
CA LYS A 20 0.55 -0.33 13.34
C LYS A 20 1.59 0.75 13.60
N ALA A 21 2.62 0.45 14.41
CA ALA A 21 3.72 1.39 14.67
C ALA A 21 4.55 1.72 13.41
N ASN A 22 4.53 0.88 12.38
CA ASN A 22 5.24 1.11 11.10
C ASN A 22 4.30 1.47 9.95
N THR A 23 3.00 1.55 10.21
CA THR A 23 2.01 1.93 9.19
C THR A 23 2.15 3.41 8.86
N LEU A 24 2.43 3.68 7.59
CA LEU A 24 2.47 5.02 7.01
C LEU A 24 1.10 5.43 6.47
N ALA A 25 0.39 4.48 5.87
CA ALA A 25 -0.95 4.71 5.37
C ALA A 25 -1.77 3.42 5.38
N SER A 26 -3.08 3.54 5.57
CA SER A 26 -4.03 2.44 5.38
C SER A 26 -5.39 2.94 4.94
N TRP A 27 -6.05 2.20 4.07
CA TRP A 27 -7.39 2.54 3.59
C TRP A 27 -8.15 1.32 3.07
N GLU A 28 -9.47 1.47 2.94
CA GLU A 28 -10.35 0.48 2.34
C GLU A 28 -10.65 0.83 0.87
N ALA A 29 -10.44 -0.11 -0.03
CA ALA A 29 -10.67 0.06 -1.47
C ALA A 29 -11.68 -0.98 -1.99
N GLY A 30 -12.49 -0.60 -3.00
CA GLY A 30 -13.40 -1.55 -3.66
C GLY A 30 -12.66 -2.59 -4.53
N LEU A 31 -13.40 -3.47 -5.21
CA LEU A 31 -12.86 -4.57 -6.03
C LEU A 31 -11.68 -4.22 -6.97
N SER A 32 -11.66 -3.02 -7.54
CA SER A 32 -10.58 -2.53 -8.42
C SER A 32 -9.41 -1.86 -7.68
N GLY A 33 -9.38 -1.92 -6.35
CA GLY A 33 -8.43 -1.22 -5.48
C GLY A 33 -6.96 -1.58 -5.65
N LEU A 34 -6.65 -2.68 -6.34
CA LEU A 34 -5.28 -3.11 -6.64
C LEU A 34 -4.79 -2.72 -8.04
N ARG A 35 -5.62 -2.03 -8.85
CA ARG A 35 -5.22 -1.66 -10.23
C ARG A 35 -3.92 -0.88 -10.25
N TRP A 36 -3.78 0.13 -9.39
CA TRP A 36 -2.58 0.95 -9.31
C TRP A 36 -1.32 0.15 -8.92
N LEU A 37 -1.44 -0.86 -8.04
CA LEU A 37 -0.34 -1.76 -7.70
C LEU A 37 0.06 -2.63 -8.89
N ASN A 38 -0.92 -3.16 -9.63
CA ASN A 38 -0.67 -3.95 -10.83
C ASN A 38 0.00 -3.10 -11.92
N ASP A 39 -0.41 -1.84 -12.07
CA ASP A 39 0.19 -0.89 -13.03
C ASP A 39 1.64 -0.56 -12.63
N LEU A 40 1.92 -0.37 -11.33
CA LEU A 40 3.30 -0.19 -10.84
C LEU A 40 4.16 -1.42 -11.07
N VAL A 41 3.61 -2.63 -10.88
CA VAL A 41 4.33 -3.88 -11.18
C VAL A 41 4.61 -4.00 -12.67
N ALA A 42 3.63 -3.71 -13.52
CA ALA A 42 3.79 -3.73 -14.97
C ALA A 42 4.83 -2.71 -15.47
N ALA A 43 4.92 -1.56 -14.80
CA ALA A 43 5.92 -0.52 -15.07
C ALA A 43 7.32 -0.83 -14.49
N GLY A 44 7.49 -1.94 -13.76
CA GLY A 44 8.75 -2.30 -13.11
C GLY A 44 9.11 -1.43 -11.89
N LYS A 45 8.14 -0.66 -11.38
CA LYS A 45 8.29 0.24 -10.22
C LYS A 45 7.94 -0.44 -8.89
N ALA A 46 7.15 -1.51 -8.96
CA ALA A 46 6.83 -2.36 -7.83
C ALA A 46 7.14 -3.83 -8.14
N ARG A 47 7.34 -4.61 -7.10
CA ARG A 47 7.51 -6.06 -7.17
C ARG A 47 6.48 -6.73 -6.28
N LYS A 48 5.69 -7.65 -6.85
CA LYS A 48 4.79 -8.50 -6.06
C LYS A 48 5.63 -9.64 -5.45
N LEU A 49 5.70 -9.70 -4.12
CA LEU A 49 6.44 -10.73 -3.39
C LEU A 49 5.62 -11.99 -3.18
N ARG A 50 4.33 -11.83 -2.86
CA ARG A 50 3.44 -12.93 -2.47
C ARG A 50 2.09 -12.85 -3.18
N SER A 51 1.59 -14.00 -3.66
CA SER A 51 0.24 -14.14 -4.20
C SER A 51 -0.41 -15.51 -3.94
N ASP A 52 0.13 -16.31 -3.01
CA ASP A 52 -0.35 -17.66 -2.67
C ASP A 52 -1.47 -17.64 -1.61
N GLY A 53 -1.98 -16.45 -1.25
CA GLY A 53 -3.00 -16.22 -0.25
C GLY A 53 -3.06 -14.73 0.11
N TYR A 54 -3.67 -14.41 1.26
CA TYR A 54 -3.66 -13.05 1.80
C TYR A 54 -2.61 -12.91 2.91
N PRO A 55 -1.89 -11.78 2.97
CA PRO A 55 -2.02 -10.63 2.08
C PRO A 55 -1.34 -10.84 0.72
N ASN A 56 -1.84 -10.14 -0.29
CA ASN A 56 -1.03 -9.86 -1.48
C ASN A 56 0.03 -8.82 -1.08
N ARG A 57 1.30 -9.22 -1.09
CA ARG A 57 2.41 -8.34 -0.67
C ARG A 57 3.16 -7.77 -1.85
N TYR A 58 3.42 -6.47 -1.80
CA TYR A 58 4.16 -5.72 -2.80
C TYR A 58 5.28 -4.91 -2.14
N GLU A 59 6.34 -4.66 -2.91
CA GLU A 59 7.38 -3.71 -2.58
C GLU A 59 7.42 -2.62 -3.64
N ALA A 60 7.50 -1.36 -3.25
CA ALA A 60 7.64 -0.24 -4.16
C ALA A 60 8.44 0.88 -3.48
N ARG A 61 9.05 1.77 -4.27
CA ARG A 61 9.76 2.93 -3.71
C ARG A 61 8.78 4.00 -3.23
N ALA A 62 9.13 4.70 -2.16
CA ALA A 62 8.32 5.81 -1.66
C ALA A 62 8.02 6.86 -2.73
N ALA A 63 8.99 7.18 -3.59
CA ALA A 63 8.82 8.13 -4.70
C ALA A 63 7.79 7.70 -5.75
N ASP A 64 7.55 6.40 -5.92
CA ASP A 64 6.58 5.88 -6.89
C ASP A 64 5.18 5.73 -6.27
N VAL A 65 5.10 5.51 -4.95
CA VAL A 65 3.83 5.36 -4.23
C VAL A 65 3.23 6.72 -3.84
N TRP A 66 4.05 7.63 -3.33
CA TRP A 66 3.59 8.89 -2.74
C TRP A 66 2.73 9.74 -3.69
N PRO A 67 3.12 9.99 -4.96
CA PRO A 67 2.31 10.81 -5.87
C PRO A 67 0.96 10.19 -6.21
N LEU A 68 0.80 8.88 -6.02
CA LEU A 68 -0.42 8.14 -6.33
C LEU A 68 -1.39 8.10 -5.15
N LEU A 69 -0.94 8.34 -3.91
CA LEU A 69 -1.78 8.19 -2.72
C LEU A 69 -3.02 9.07 -2.77
N ASP A 70 -2.89 10.35 -3.17
CA ASP A 70 -4.03 11.25 -3.27
C ASP A 70 -5.01 10.79 -4.39
N GLU A 71 -4.51 10.23 -5.49
CA GLU A 71 -5.35 9.72 -6.58
C GLU A 71 -6.12 8.45 -6.16
N VAL A 72 -5.42 7.47 -5.57
CA VAL A 72 -6.02 6.18 -5.21
C VAL A 72 -6.96 6.30 -4.01
N THR A 73 -6.75 7.30 -3.16
CA THR A 73 -7.60 7.56 -1.99
C THR A 73 -8.67 8.63 -2.23
N GLY A 74 -8.56 9.45 -3.28
CA GLY A 74 -9.49 10.56 -3.55
C GLY A 74 -10.94 10.15 -3.87
N ARG A 75 -11.20 8.86 -4.07
CA ARG A 75 -12.56 8.30 -4.27
C ARG A 75 -13.09 7.53 -3.06
N ILE A 76 -12.30 7.45 -1.99
CA ILE A 76 -12.64 6.72 -0.77
C ILE A 76 -13.21 7.72 0.23
N ASP A 77 -14.15 7.26 1.06
CA ASP A 77 -14.62 8.06 2.18
C ASP A 77 -13.44 8.38 3.12
N SER A 78 -13.24 9.68 3.39
CA SER A 78 -12.18 10.21 4.23
C SER A 78 -12.10 9.56 5.61
N SER A 79 -13.22 9.06 6.14
CA SER A 79 -13.28 8.39 7.44
C SER A 79 -12.58 7.03 7.47
N HIS A 80 -12.38 6.40 6.30
CA HIS A 80 -11.72 5.09 6.16
C HIS A 80 -10.27 5.22 5.67
N ILE A 81 -9.72 6.43 5.63
CA ILE A 81 -8.35 6.72 5.21
C ILE A 81 -7.54 7.15 6.44
N GLN A 82 -6.40 6.49 6.65
CA GLN A 82 -5.38 6.92 7.61
C GLN A 82 -4.08 7.12 6.84
N ILE A 83 -3.52 8.33 6.86
CA ILE A 83 -2.23 8.65 6.22
C ILE A 83 -1.42 9.49 7.19
N ASP A 84 -0.28 8.97 7.64
CA ASP A 84 0.71 9.73 8.40
C ASP A 84 1.57 10.54 7.43
N ARG A 85 1.06 11.72 7.06
CA ARG A 85 1.74 12.63 6.13
C ARG A 85 3.08 13.14 6.66
N GLN A 86 3.25 13.23 7.97
CA GLN A 86 4.50 13.70 8.55
C GLN A 86 5.60 12.66 8.35
N ARG A 87 5.31 11.38 8.65
CA ARG A 87 6.26 10.29 8.42
C ARG A 87 6.50 10.05 6.95
N LEU A 88 5.45 10.11 6.12
CA LEU A 88 5.61 9.99 4.67
C LEU A 88 6.49 11.11 4.08
N ALA A 89 6.33 12.36 4.54
CA ALA A 89 7.18 13.47 4.10
C ALA A 89 8.64 13.35 4.59
N ALA A 90 8.86 12.65 5.71
CA ALA A 90 10.20 12.36 6.24
C ALA A 90 10.84 11.09 5.63
N CYS A 91 10.07 10.29 4.89
CA CYS A 91 10.59 9.07 4.25
C CYS A 91 11.53 9.42 3.09
N PRO A 92 12.71 8.80 3.01
CA PRO A 92 13.56 8.91 1.83
C PRO A 92 12.81 8.44 0.57
N PRO A 93 12.94 9.14 -0.58
CA PRO A 93 12.23 8.79 -1.82
C PRO A 93 12.62 7.40 -2.36
N ASP A 94 13.83 6.97 -2.08
CA ASP A 94 14.42 5.68 -2.44
C ASP A 94 14.13 4.56 -1.42
N LEU A 95 13.52 4.89 -0.28
CA LEU A 95 13.10 3.90 0.70
C LEU A 95 12.11 2.91 0.06
N VAL A 96 12.39 1.62 0.23
CA VAL A 96 11.47 0.56 -0.17
C VAL A 96 10.37 0.46 0.87
N LEU A 97 9.14 0.65 0.42
CA LEU A 97 7.92 0.48 1.20
C LEU A 97 7.36 -0.92 0.97
N THR A 98 6.72 -1.45 2.01
CA THR A 98 5.92 -2.69 1.93
C THR A 98 4.46 -2.30 1.83
N ILE A 99 3.74 -2.87 0.86
CA ILE A 99 2.29 -2.72 0.72
C ILE A 99 1.64 -4.10 0.86
N ASP A 100 0.77 -4.22 1.86
CA ASP A 100 -0.08 -5.40 2.05
C ASP A 100 -1.51 -5.09 1.62
N ALA A 101 -2.07 -5.96 0.77
CA ALA A 101 -3.47 -5.94 0.39
C ALA A 101 -4.18 -7.19 0.91
N TRP A 102 -5.13 -6.98 1.83
CA TRP A 102 -5.97 -7.99 2.44
C TRP A 102 -7.34 -7.99 1.76
N ASP A 103 -7.81 -9.15 1.34
CA ASP A 103 -9.20 -9.29 0.88
C ASP A 103 -10.15 -9.26 2.08
N GLN A 104 -11.27 -8.56 1.89
CA GLN A 104 -12.29 -8.38 2.92
C GLN A 104 -13.52 -9.29 2.68
N SER A 105 -13.42 -10.19 1.71
CA SER A 105 -14.48 -11.13 1.31
C SER A 105 -14.65 -12.28 2.28
#